data_AF-A0A162K1C2-F1
#
_entry.id   AF-A0A162K1C2-F1
#
_cell.length_a   1.000
_cell.length_b   1.000
_cell.length_c   1.000
_cell.angle_alpha   90.00
_cell.angle_beta   90.00
_cell.angle_gamma   90.00
#
_symmetry.space_group_name_H-M   'P 1'
#
loop_
_entity.id
_entity.type
_entity.pdbx_description
1 polymer ?
#
loop_
_entity_poly.entity_id
_entity_poly.type
_entity_poly.pdbx_seq_one_letter_code
_entity_poly.pdbx_strand_id
1 'polypeptide(L)'
;MALLRYEAYEMSMSDPETARIFITPWVLDWAAEDSEVASAAVAAKKWDTFVLLIHEYLHVLQHPLLPAATGRSVVVREGFCEFLAVQATRHVGGLSAEEIRRLNLEITGQEDRWPARDWLPDYEATADYLPFVTRVRKAIGTVGKNAIPAAFFQGHTELLGTAVDQAGRWYPMPPVTAAGGTRRVPFPVASGRRGHAWISRGTGISPTDFAALNKDVTLGEAEGFIPDGMDLQITVPGFRAHRILGLPDGSGESWEQIARQNGTTVDELKRINDPDGDLSPVEDLQLEWVLVPDA
;
A
#
# COMPACT_ATOMS: atom_id res chain seq x y z
N MET A 1 -11.18 4.76 11.04
CA MET A 1 -10.42 4.88 12.30
C MET A 1 -10.61 3.58 13.07
N ALA A 2 -9.55 2.83 13.35
CA ALA A 2 -9.67 1.56 14.07
C ALA A 2 -10.22 1.78 15.49
N LEU A 3 -11.09 0.87 15.94
CA LEU A 3 -11.66 0.84 17.29
C LEU A 3 -10.88 -0.17 18.12
N LEU A 4 -10.13 0.32 19.10
CA LEU A 4 -9.49 -0.49 20.11
C LEU A 4 -10.47 -0.73 21.26
N ARG A 5 -10.68 -2.00 21.62
CA ARG A 5 -11.51 -2.39 22.75
C ARG A 5 -10.71 -3.25 23.71
N TYR A 6 -10.78 -2.85 24.98
CA TYR A 6 -10.12 -3.49 26.09
C TYR A 6 -11.17 -4.03 27.05
N GLU A 7 -11.19 -5.35 27.22
CA GLU A 7 -11.88 -6.01 28.32
C GLU A 7 -10.86 -6.57 29.30
N ALA A 8 -11.30 -6.97 30.50
CA ALA A 8 -10.40 -7.42 31.57
C ALA A 8 -9.42 -8.53 31.14
N TYR A 9 -9.78 -9.33 30.12
CA TYR A 9 -9.03 -10.50 29.65
C TYR A 9 -8.81 -10.52 28.14
N GLU A 10 -9.22 -9.47 27.43
CA GLU A 10 -9.17 -9.44 25.96
C GLU A 10 -8.74 -8.05 25.49
N MET A 11 -7.78 -8.04 24.57
CA MET A 11 -7.52 -6.85 23.78
C MET A 11 -7.92 -7.15 22.34
N SER A 12 -8.72 -6.25 21.78
CA SER A 12 -9.15 -6.35 20.40
C SER A 12 -8.98 -5.04 19.65
N MET A 13 -8.66 -5.15 18.37
CA MET A 13 -8.69 -4.05 17.43
C MET A 13 -9.69 -4.39 16.34
N SER A 14 -10.61 -3.48 16.07
CA SER A 14 -11.59 -3.64 15.01
C SER A 14 -11.48 -2.53 13.99
N ASP A 15 -11.67 -2.90 12.73
CA ASP A 15 -11.84 -1.94 11.65
C ASP A 15 -13.35 -1.76 11.42
N PRO A 16 -13.93 -0.59 11.75
CA PRO A 16 -15.36 -0.36 11.57
C PRO A 16 -15.78 -0.38 10.10
N GLU A 17 -14.87 -0.19 9.14
CA GLU A 17 -15.20 -0.19 7.71
C GLU A 17 -15.21 -1.61 7.13
N THR A 18 -14.38 -2.52 7.65
CA THR A 18 -14.28 -3.90 7.15
C THR A 18 -14.91 -4.95 8.06
N ALA A 19 -15.42 -4.55 9.23
CA ALA A 19 -16.01 -5.42 10.27
C ALA A 19 -15.08 -6.54 10.76
N ARG A 20 -13.76 -6.43 10.52
CA ARG A 20 -12.77 -7.39 11.01
C ARG A 20 -12.41 -7.06 12.45
N ILE A 21 -12.35 -8.09 13.29
CA ILE A 21 -11.98 -7.99 14.71
C ILE A 21 -10.77 -8.89 14.93
N PHE A 22 -9.68 -8.30 15.43
CA PHE A 22 -8.51 -9.02 15.92
C PHE A 22 -8.67 -9.17 17.40
N ILE A 23 -8.58 -10.40 17.89
CA ILE A 23 -8.58 -10.69 19.31
C ILE A 23 -7.24 -11.36 19.58
N THR A 24 -6.40 -10.70 20.37
CA THR A 24 -5.27 -11.38 20.99
C THR A 24 -5.77 -11.86 22.33
N PRO A 25 -6.11 -13.16 22.50
CA PRO A 25 -6.49 -13.68 23.79
C PRO A 25 -5.29 -13.50 24.73
N TRP A 26 -5.46 -12.71 25.77
CA TRP A 26 -4.50 -12.66 26.85
C TRP A 26 -5.18 -13.17 28.11
N VAL A 27 -5.09 -14.49 28.27
CA VAL A 27 -5.65 -15.18 29.42
C VAL A 27 -4.70 -14.92 30.60
N LEU A 28 -4.99 -13.88 31.38
CA LEU A 28 -4.73 -13.98 32.82
C LEU A 28 -5.50 -15.19 33.33
N ASP A 29 -4.88 -15.96 34.22
CA ASP A 29 -5.61 -16.99 34.95
C ASP A 29 -6.88 -16.36 35.53
N TRP A 30 -8.02 -17.03 35.38
CA TRP A 30 -9.33 -16.55 35.86
C TRP A 30 -9.36 -16.41 37.38
N ALA A 31 -8.31 -16.88 38.06
CA ALA A 31 -8.03 -16.71 39.48
C ALA A 31 -7.03 -15.56 39.81
N ALA A 32 -6.59 -14.76 38.82
CA ALA A 32 -5.64 -13.68 39.08
C ALA A 32 -6.25 -12.59 39.97
N GLU A 33 -5.51 -12.17 41.00
CA GLU A 33 -5.93 -11.10 41.89
C GLU A 33 -5.84 -9.73 41.20
N ASP A 34 -6.67 -8.76 41.61
CA ASP A 34 -6.64 -7.37 41.10
C ASP A 34 -5.23 -6.76 41.15
N SER A 35 -4.43 -7.16 42.14
CA SER A 35 -3.04 -6.70 42.32
C SER A 35 -2.10 -7.23 41.22
N GLU A 36 -2.35 -8.44 40.72
CA GLU A 36 -1.61 -9.09 39.64
C GLU A 36 -1.99 -8.48 38.29
N VAL A 37 -3.31 -8.29 38.07
CA VAL A 37 -3.85 -7.56 36.90
C VAL A 37 -3.30 -6.14 36.83
N ALA A 38 -3.04 -5.53 37.98
CA ALA A 38 -2.50 -4.18 38.03
C ALA A 38 -0.96 -4.10 37.89
N SER A 39 -0.24 -5.22 37.81
CA SER A 39 1.22 -5.25 37.91
C SER A 39 1.94 -4.61 36.70
N ALA A 40 3.19 -4.18 36.92
CA ALA A 40 4.03 -3.63 35.84
C ALA A 40 4.32 -4.67 34.73
N ALA A 41 4.41 -5.95 35.09
CA ALA A 41 4.61 -7.04 34.14
C ALA A 41 3.40 -7.21 33.21
N VAL A 42 2.18 -7.14 33.78
CA VAL A 42 0.94 -7.11 33.01
C VAL A 42 0.90 -5.90 32.09
N ALA A 43 1.21 -4.71 32.61
CA ALA A 43 1.21 -3.50 31.81
C ALA A 43 2.18 -3.61 30.62
N ALA A 44 3.40 -4.11 30.84
CA ALA A 44 4.37 -4.37 29.76
C ALA A 44 3.82 -5.35 28.71
N LYS A 45 3.20 -6.45 29.16
CA LYS A 45 2.61 -7.44 28.26
C LYS A 45 1.49 -6.86 27.40
N LYS A 46 0.65 -5.99 27.95
CA LYS A 46 -0.39 -5.27 27.19
C LYS A 46 0.22 -4.38 26.10
N TRP A 47 1.36 -3.73 26.37
CA TRP A 47 2.10 -2.97 25.35
C TRP A 47 2.70 -3.85 24.25
N ASP A 48 3.30 -4.99 24.61
CA ASP A 48 3.78 -5.97 23.62
C ASP A 48 2.63 -6.42 22.71
N THR A 49 1.48 -6.67 23.33
CA THR A 49 0.29 -7.13 22.63
C THR A 49 -0.29 -6.02 21.75
N PHE A 50 -0.21 -4.75 22.17
CA PHE A 50 -0.60 -3.60 21.35
C PHE A 50 0.25 -3.50 20.08
N VAL A 51 1.57 -3.68 20.20
CA VAL A 51 2.47 -3.72 19.03
C VAL A 51 2.15 -4.90 18.11
N LEU A 52 1.83 -6.07 18.68
CA LEU A 52 1.34 -7.21 17.89
C LEU A 52 0.04 -6.86 17.14
N LEU A 53 -0.92 -6.18 17.78
CA LEU A 53 -2.15 -5.75 17.11
C LEU A 53 -1.91 -4.74 15.99
N ILE A 54 -0.89 -3.88 16.09
CA ILE A 54 -0.49 -3.01 14.96
C ILE A 54 -0.10 -3.87 13.75
N HIS A 55 0.70 -4.92 13.96
CA HIS A 55 1.09 -5.85 12.90
C HIS A 55 -0.14 -6.53 12.29
N GLU A 56 -1.01 -7.12 13.11
CA GLU A 56 -2.21 -7.80 12.62
C GLU A 56 -3.18 -6.86 11.90
N TYR A 57 -3.32 -5.62 12.37
CA TYR A 57 -4.13 -4.61 11.71
C TYR A 57 -3.57 -4.23 10.34
N LEU A 58 -2.25 -4.12 10.21
CA LEU A 58 -1.62 -3.86 8.91
C LEU A 58 -1.91 -4.98 7.90
N HIS A 59 -2.00 -6.24 8.31
CA HIS A 59 -2.45 -7.31 7.41
C HIS A 59 -3.86 -7.09 6.85
N VAL A 60 -4.76 -6.39 7.56
CA VAL A 60 -6.08 -6.03 7.01
C VAL A 60 -6.00 -4.99 5.92
N LEU A 61 -5.10 -4.04 6.09
CA LEU A 61 -4.86 -2.98 5.13
C LEU A 61 -4.08 -3.48 3.91
N GLN A 62 -3.61 -4.73 3.92
CA GLN A 62 -2.95 -5.35 2.78
C GLN A 62 -3.89 -5.38 1.57
N HIS A 63 -3.41 -4.85 0.46
CA HIS A 63 -4.12 -4.89 -0.80
C HIS A 63 -4.31 -6.35 -1.28
N PRO A 64 -5.54 -6.77 -1.66
CA PRO A 64 -5.86 -8.16 -1.99
C PRO A 64 -5.09 -8.71 -3.20
N LEU A 65 -4.60 -7.84 -4.09
CA LEU A 65 -3.76 -8.22 -5.23
C LEU A 65 -2.34 -8.63 -4.83
N LEU A 66 -1.80 -8.11 -3.73
CA LEU A 66 -0.40 -8.28 -3.37
C LEU A 66 0.02 -9.76 -3.22
N PRO A 67 -0.78 -10.64 -2.56
CA PRO A 67 -0.47 -12.07 -2.51
C PRO A 67 -0.41 -12.72 -3.90
N ALA A 68 -1.32 -12.41 -4.81
CA ALA A 68 -1.30 -12.97 -6.17
C ALA A 68 -0.07 -12.48 -6.95
N ALA A 69 0.22 -11.18 -6.86
CA ALA A 69 1.31 -10.52 -7.58
C ALA A 69 2.72 -10.86 -7.12
N THR A 70 2.84 -11.56 -6.01
CA THR A 70 4.13 -11.88 -5.40
C THR A 70 4.29 -13.38 -5.21
N GLY A 71 3.41 -14.19 -5.81
CA GLY A 71 3.41 -15.65 -5.65
C GLY A 71 3.22 -16.06 -4.18
N ARG A 72 2.48 -15.26 -3.41
CA ARG A 72 2.28 -15.40 -1.95
C ARG A 72 3.58 -15.43 -1.17
N SER A 73 4.56 -14.62 -1.59
CA SER A 73 5.86 -14.51 -0.92
C SER A 73 5.70 -14.11 0.54
N VAL A 74 6.17 -14.96 1.44
CA VAL A 74 6.21 -14.69 2.89
C VAL A 74 7.04 -13.44 3.18
N VAL A 75 8.11 -13.20 2.42
CA VAL A 75 8.93 -11.99 2.58
C VAL A 75 8.12 -10.73 2.27
N VAL A 76 7.26 -10.78 1.25
CA VAL A 76 6.41 -9.62 0.94
C VAL A 76 5.29 -9.48 1.95
N ARG A 77 4.58 -10.57 2.27
CA ARG A 77 3.45 -10.51 3.21
C ARG A 77 3.90 -10.12 4.63
N GLU A 78 4.79 -10.91 5.23
CA GLU A 78 5.24 -10.69 6.62
C GLU A 78 6.29 -9.59 6.71
N GLY A 79 7.20 -9.51 5.73
CA GLY A 79 8.26 -8.52 5.76
C GLY A 79 7.75 -7.10 5.53
N PHE A 80 6.80 -6.87 4.60
CA PHE A 80 6.24 -5.53 4.41
C PHE A 80 5.38 -5.16 5.62
N CYS A 81 4.57 -6.09 6.10
CA CYS A 81 3.74 -5.89 7.29
C CYS A 81 4.60 -5.49 8.49
N GLU A 82 5.62 -6.28 8.85
CA GLU A 82 6.50 -5.94 9.98
C GLU A 82 7.29 -4.66 9.73
N PHE A 83 7.77 -4.41 8.50
CA PHE A 83 8.48 -3.17 8.18
C PHE A 83 7.60 -1.92 8.39
N LEU A 84 6.31 -2.00 8.06
CA LEU A 84 5.34 -0.94 8.31
C LEU A 84 4.95 -0.88 9.79
N ALA A 85 4.83 -2.03 10.48
CA ALA A 85 4.57 -2.10 11.91
C ALA A 85 5.69 -1.44 12.72
N VAL A 86 6.95 -1.68 12.36
CA VAL A 86 8.10 -1.01 12.96
C VAL A 86 7.99 0.51 12.83
N GLN A 87 7.63 1.02 11.65
CA GLN A 87 7.46 2.46 11.44
C GLN A 87 6.29 3.03 12.24
N ALA A 88 5.15 2.33 12.28
CA ALA A 88 3.99 2.74 13.05
C ALA A 88 4.28 2.76 14.56
N THR A 89 4.93 1.72 15.09
CA THR A 89 5.33 1.63 16.50
C THR A 89 6.29 2.75 16.88
N ARG A 90 7.28 3.05 16.04
CA ARG A 90 8.20 4.18 16.26
C ARG A 90 7.49 5.52 16.20
N HIS A 91 6.53 5.68 15.31
CA HIS A 91 5.70 6.88 15.24
C HIS A 91 4.91 7.06 16.54
N VAL A 92 4.33 5.98 17.09
CA VAL A 92 3.71 6.01 18.42
C VAL A 92 4.72 6.44 19.49
N GLY A 93 5.96 5.94 19.45
CA GLY A 93 7.02 6.36 20.37
C GLY A 93 7.37 7.87 20.29
N GLY A 94 7.06 8.54 19.18
CA GLY A 94 7.27 9.98 19.00
C GLY A 94 6.11 10.89 19.39
N LEU A 95 5.00 10.33 19.90
CA LEU A 95 3.84 11.10 20.34
C LEU A 95 4.16 11.96 21.57
N SER A 96 3.37 13.01 21.78
CA SER A 96 3.52 13.87 22.96
C SER A 96 3.24 13.10 24.25
N ALA A 97 3.78 13.59 25.38
CA ALA A 97 3.55 12.98 26.69
C ALA A 97 2.06 12.85 27.04
N GLU A 98 1.23 13.80 26.61
CA GLU A 98 -0.21 13.78 26.83
C GLU A 98 -0.92 12.71 25.97
N GLU A 99 -0.54 12.58 24.70
CA GLU A 99 -1.07 11.52 23.83
C GLU A 99 -0.65 10.13 24.32
N ILE A 100 0.59 9.97 24.75
CA ILE A 100 1.11 8.74 25.36
C ILE A 100 0.40 8.40 26.67
N ARG A 101 0.08 9.40 27.49
CA ARG A 101 -0.68 9.21 28.74
C ARG A 101 -2.09 8.72 28.44
N ARG A 102 -2.78 9.33 27.46
CA ARG A 102 -4.11 8.88 27.01
C ARG A 102 -4.07 7.46 26.47
N LEU A 103 -3.12 7.18 25.57
CA LEU A 103 -2.93 5.85 25.00
C LEU A 103 -2.55 4.81 26.08
N ASN A 104 -1.83 5.21 27.15
CA ASN A 104 -1.60 4.34 28.30
C ASN A 104 -2.90 3.89 28.94
N LEU A 105 -3.77 4.86 29.22
CA LEU A 105 -5.01 4.61 29.91
C LEU A 105 -5.89 3.68 29.08
N GLU A 106 -5.93 3.89 27.76
CA GLU A 106 -6.61 3.00 26.82
C GLU A 106 -5.98 1.60 26.84
N ILE A 107 -4.67 1.46 26.71
CA ILE A 107 -4.00 0.15 26.64
C ILE A 107 -4.07 -0.64 27.94
N THR A 108 -3.74 0.01 29.05
CA THR A 108 -3.48 -0.66 30.32
C THR A 108 -4.65 -0.58 31.29
N GLY A 109 -5.53 0.42 31.13
CA GLY A 109 -6.55 0.79 32.12
C GLY A 109 -5.98 1.58 33.30
N GLN A 110 -4.71 2.03 33.24
CA GLN A 110 -4.01 2.67 34.35
C GLN A 110 -3.46 4.05 33.96
N GLU A 111 -3.71 5.07 34.77
CA GLU A 111 -3.20 6.42 34.54
C GLU A 111 -1.76 6.58 35.07
N ASP A 112 -1.47 6.01 36.24
CA ASP A 112 -0.29 6.34 37.06
C ASP A 112 0.85 5.31 36.99
N ARG A 113 0.59 4.13 36.43
CA ARG A 113 1.59 3.06 36.27
C ARG A 113 2.05 3.05 34.82
N TRP A 114 3.21 3.67 34.59
CA TRP A 114 3.82 3.72 33.27
C TRP A 114 4.72 2.49 33.11
N PRO A 115 4.33 1.47 32.31
CA PRO A 115 5.30 0.49 31.83
C PRO A 115 6.41 1.20 31.06
N ALA A 116 7.64 0.71 31.20
CA ALA A 116 8.80 1.22 30.47
C ALA A 116 8.50 1.17 28.97
N ARG A 117 8.36 2.35 28.38
CA ARG A 117 8.02 2.58 26.96
C ARG A 117 9.16 3.19 26.17
N ASP A 118 10.28 3.38 26.84
CA ASP A 118 11.50 3.99 26.31
C ASP A 118 12.02 3.20 25.09
N TRP A 119 11.55 1.97 24.89
CA TRP A 119 11.85 1.14 23.73
C TRP A 119 11.01 1.44 22.48
N LEU A 120 9.85 2.10 22.57
CA LEU A 120 8.98 2.35 21.40
C LEU A 120 9.69 3.16 20.30
N PRO A 121 10.41 4.26 20.61
CA PRO A 121 11.15 5.02 19.59
C PRO A 121 12.22 4.20 18.87
N ASP A 122 12.78 3.21 19.57
CA ASP A 122 13.86 2.34 19.10
C ASP A 122 13.36 0.93 18.72
N TYR A 123 12.04 0.72 18.62
CA TYR A 123 11.48 -0.59 18.33
C TYR A 123 12.06 -1.16 17.03
N GLU A 124 12.45 -2.43 17.06
CA GLU A 124 12.97 -3.18 15.93
C GLU A 124 12.18 -4.47 15.77
N ALA A 125 12.22 -5.02 14.56
CA ALA A 125 11.57 -6.30 14.26
C ALA A 125 12.08 -7.40 15.19
N THR A 126 11.17 -8.27 15.64
CA THR A 126 11.53 -9.42 16.47
C THR A 126 12.47 -10.37 15.72
N ALA A 127 13.14 -11.28 16.44
CA ALA A 127 14.09 -12.23 15.84
C ALA A 127 13.48 -13.03 14.68
N ASP A 128 12.19 -13.37 14.76
CA ASP A 128 11.48 -14.14 13.75
C ASP A 128 11.23 -13.33 12.47
N TYR A 129 10.95 -12.03 12.58
CA TYR A 129 10.68 -11.15 11.44
C TYR A 129 11.92 -10.43 10.89
N LEU A 130 12.99 -10.32 11.68
CA LEU A 130 14.21 -9.60 11.31
C LEU A 130 14.80 -10.04 9.96
N PRO A 131 14.84 -11.34 9.58
CA PRO A 131 15.30 -11.76 8.26
C PRO A 131 14.44 -11.21 7.11
N PHE A 132 13.12 -11.09 7.31
CA PHE A 132 12.21 -10.55 6.30
C PHE A 132 12.37 -9.05 6.16
N VAL A 133 12.37 -8.32 7.28
CA VAL A 133 12.58 -6.86 7.29
C VAL A 133 13.93 -6.48 6.69
N THR A 134 14.98 -7.27 6.93
CA THR A 134 16.29 -7.07 6.30
C THR A 134 16.21 -7.17 4.77
N ARG A 135 15.46 -8.13 4.23
CA ARG A 135 15.24 -8.25 2.78
C ARG A 135 14.43 -7.08 2.23
N VAL A 136 13.43 -6.59 2.96
CA VAL A 136 12.67 -5.40 2.58
C VAL A 136 13.55 -4.14 2.54
N ARG A 137 14.38 -3.92 3.57
CA ARG A 137 15.35 -2.81 3.60
C ARG A 137 16.31 -2.87 2.41
N LYS A 138 16.75 -4.06 2.00
CA LYS A 138 17.55 -4.24 0.78
C LYS A 138 16.75 -3.89 -0.48
N ALA A 139 15.50 -4.34 -0.59
CA ALA A 139 14.64 -4.04 -1.73
C ALA A 139 14.37 -2.53 -1.87
N ILE A 140 14.18 -1.80 -0.77
CA ILE A 140 14.02 -0.34 -0.75
C ILE A 140 15.20 0.37 -1.42
N GLY A 141 16.42 -0.14 -1.28
CA GLY A 141 17.59 0.41 -1.97
C GLY A 141 17.50 0.34 -3.50
N THR A 142 16.66 -0.56 -4.03
CA THR A 142 16.43 -0.74 -5.47
C THR A 142 15.18 0.00 -5.95
N VAL A 143 14.05 -0.15 -5.25
CA VAL A 143 12.74 0.33 -5.72
C VAL A 143 12.31 1.67 -5.11
N GLY A 144 13.04 2.15 -4.11
CA GLY A 144 12.72 3.36 -3.36
C GLY A 144 11.74 3.12 -2.21
N LYS A 145 11.81 4.00 -1.20
CA LYS A 145 11.05 3.84 0.07
C LYS A 145 9.52 3.86 -0.10
N ASN A 146 9.01 4.59 -1.09
CA ASN A 146 7.58 4.75 -1.31
C ASN A 146 6.95 3.55 -2.05
N ALA A 147 7.77 2.69 -2.67
CA ALA A 147 7.28 1.51 -3.37
C ALA A 147 6.60 0.50 -2.43
N ILE A 148 7.10 0.38 -1.19
CA ILE A 148 6.57 -0.55 -0.20
C ILE A 148 5.14 -0.19 0.21
N PRO A 149 4.85 1.02 0.76
CA PRO A 149 3.47 1.38 1.13
C PRO A 149 2.55 1.45 -0.08
N ALA A 150 3.02 1.90 -1.25
CA ALA A 150 2.21 1.92 -2.47
C ALA A 150 1.83 0.49 -2.92
N ALA A 151 2.78 -0.45 -2.95
CA ALA A 151 2.46 -1.84 -3.25
C ALA A 151 1.56 -2.47 -2.19
N PHE A 152 1.81 -2.18 -0.91
CA PHE A 152 1.13 -2.81 0.20
C PHE A 152 -0.31 -2.33 0.37
N PHE A 153 -0.56 -1.02 0.34
CA PHE A 153 -1.89 -0.45 0.57
C PHE A 153 -2.69 -0.24 -0.73
N GLN A 154 -2.01 0.05 -1.84
CA GLN A 154 -2.66 0.45 -3.10
C GLN A 154 -2.50 -0.59 -4.21
N GLY A 155 -1.80 -1.71 -3.98
CA GLY A 155 -1.65 -2.76 -4.97
C GLY A 155 -0.69 -2.43 -6.13
N HIS A 156 0.12 -1.37 -5.97
CA HIS A 156 1.15 -0.94 -6.93
C HIS A 156 2.38 -1.88 -6.96
N THR A 157 2.13 -3.13 -7.36
CA THR A 157 3.11 -4.23 -7.40
C THR A 157 4.15 -4.10 -8.51
N GLU A 158 3.88 -3.31 -9.54
CA GLU A 158 4.81 -2.88 -10.58
C GLU A 158 5.99 -2.10 -10.01
N LEU A 159 5.80 -1.40 -8.88
CA LEU A 159 6.90 -0.74 -8.17
C LEU A 159 7.87 -1.77 -7.60
N LEU A 160 7.43 -3.02 -7.42
CA LEU A 160 8.26 -4.15 -7.00
C LEU A 160 8.82 -4.95 -8.19
N GLY A 161 8.49 -4.56 -9.42
CA GLY A 161 8.85 -5.29 -10.64
C GLY A 161 7.97 -6.53 -10.89
N THR A 162 6.71 -6.50 -10.45
CA THR A 162 5.76 -7.58 -10.74
C THR A 162 4.40 -7.04 -11.17
N ALA A 163 3.64 -7.83 -11.93
CA ALA A 163 2.25 -7.53 -12.26
C ALA A 163 1.38 -8.78 -12.26
N VAL A 164 0.08 -8.56 -12.32
CA VAL A 164 -0.96 -9.60 -12.38
C VAL A 164 -1.98 -9.20 -13.41
N ASP A 165 -2.35 -10.08 -14.33
CA ASP A 165 -3.42 -9.79 -15.29
C ASP A 165 -4.82 -10.00 -14.69
N GLN A 166 -5.87 -9.72 -15.46
CA GLN A 166 -7.26 -9.97 -15.03
C GLN A 166 -7.55 -11.45 -14.71
N ALA A 167 -6.76 -12.39 -15.25
CA ALA A 167 -6.88 -13.81 -14.96
C ALA A 167 -6.09 -14.23 -13.70
N GLY A 168 -5.48 -13.29 -12.97
CA GLY A 168 -4.69 -13.57 -11.79
C GLY A 168 -3.31 -14.15 -12.09
N ARG A 169 -2.87 -14.14 -13.36
CA ARG A 169 -1.56 -14.66 -13.76
C ARG A 169 -0.49 -13.63 -13.45
N TRP A 170 0.55 -14.08 -12.76
CA TRP A 170 1.70 -13.27 -12.39
C TRP A 170 2.71 -13.17 -13.55
N TYR A 171 3.29 -11.98 -13.73
CA TYR A 171 4.38 -11.73 -14.66
C TYR A 171 5.46 -10.83 -14.05
N PRO A 172 6.75 -11.06 -14.37
CA PRO A 172 7.81 -10.12 -14.04
C PRO A 172 7.72 -8.88 -14.93
N MET A 173 7.88 -7.71 -14.34
CA MET A 173 7.98 -6.42 -15.06
C MET A 173 9.28 -5.74 -14.64
N PRO A 174 9.94 -4.93 -15.49
CA PRO A 174 10.94 -3.99 -14.98
C PRO A 174 10.36 -3.18 -13.81
N PRO A 175 11.07 -3.00 -12.69
CA PRO A 175 10.57 -2.15 -11.62
C PRO A 175 10.44 -0.72 -12.13
N VAL A 176 9.38 -0.02 -11.72
CA VAL A 176 9.26 1.43 -11.95
C VAL A 176 10.46 2.11 -11.31
N THR A 177 11.25 2.77 -12.16
CA THR A 177 12.46 3.50 -11.71
C THR A 177 12.25 5.00 -11.86
N ALA A 178 12.77 5.75 -10.90
CA ALA A 178 12.89 7.21 -10.98
C ALA A 178 14.36 7.54 -11.23
N ALA A 179 14.70 7.99 -12.45
CA ALA A 179 16.03 8.43 -12.81
C ALA A 179 15.97 9.91 -13.19
N GLY A 180 16.73 10.77 -12.49
CA GLY A 180 16.80 12.21 -12.82
C GLY A 180 15.45 12.93 -12.78
N GLY A 181 14.55 12.54 -11.86
CA GLY A 181 13.20 13.12 -11.76
C GLY A 181 12.20 12.63 -12.82
N THR A 182 12.64 11.73 -13.71
CA THR A 182 11.80 11.13 -14.74
C THR A 182 11.41 9.71 -14.32
N ARG A 183 10.11 9.39 -14.35
CA ARG A 183 9.58 8.07 -13.97
C ARG A 183 9.21 7.26 -15.21
N ARG A 184 9.63 6.00 -15.25
CA ARG A 184 9.09 5.02 -16.19
C ARG A 184 7.88 4.34 -15.58
N VAL A 185 6.73 4.48 -16.20
CA VAL A 185 5.46 3.95 -15.70
C VAL A 185 4.94 2.85 -16.64
N PRO A 186 4.17 1.87 -16.14
CA PRO A 186 3.49 0.92 -17.00
C PRO A 186 2.66 1.64 -18.06
N PHE A 187 2.63 1.07 -19.26
CA PHE A 187 1.81 1.59 -20.34
C PHE A 187 0.33 1.39 -19.96
N PRO A 188 -0.52 2.43 -20.06
CA PRO A 188 -1.95 2.29 -19.87
C PRO A 188 -2.49 1.24 -20.85
N VAL A 189 -2.92 0.07 -20.39
CA VAL A 189 -3.35 -1.03 -21.29
C VAL A 189 -4.59 -0.62 -22.09
N ALA A 190 -5.46 0.23 -21.53
CA ALA A 190 -6.55 0.86 -22.29
C ALA A 190 -6.05 1.75 -23.45
N SER A 191 -4.81 2.27 -23.36
CA SER A 191 -4.11 2.94 -24.46
C SER A 191 -3.37 1.98 -25.40
N GLY A 192 -3.28 0.68 -25.07
CA GLY A 192 -2.75 -0.38 -25.93
C GLY A 192 -3.52 -0.56 -27.24
N ARG A 193 -4.72 0.04 -27.32
CA ARG A 193 -5.52 0.20 -28.55
C ARG A 193 -5.24 1.52 -29.31
N ARG A 194 -4.49 2.48 -28.73
CA ARG A 194 -4.53 3.90 -29.13
C ARG A 194 -3.17 4.65 -29.24
N GLY A 195 -2.03 4.04 -28.89
CA GLY A 195 -0.67 4.45 -29.33
C GLY A 195 -0.17 5.85 -28.92
N HIS A 196 0.92 6.34 -29.56
CA HIS A 196 1.57 7.64 -29.26
C HIS A 196 0.62 8.83 -29.25
N ALA A 197 -0.27 8.89 -30.24
CA ALA A 197 -1.14 10.02 -30.47
C ALA A 197 -2.13 10.22 -29.33
N TRP A 198 -2.63 9.11 -28.75
CA TRP A 198 -3.53 9.15 -27.60
C TRP A 198 -2.84 9.70 -26.36
N ILE A 199 -1.63 9.21 -26.05
CA ILE A 199 -0.88 9.69 -24.86
C ILE A 199 -0.55 11.16 -25.04
N SER A 200 -0.14 11.56 -26.23
CA SER A 200 0.18 12.96 -26.55
C SER A 200 -1.02 13.88 -26.37
N ARG A 201 -2.23 13.47 -26.81
CA ARG A 201 -3.46 14.26 -26.60
C ARG A 201 -3.83 14.39 -25.12
N GLY A 202 -3.79 13.27 -24.38
CA GLY A 202 -4.15 13.26 -22.96
C GLY A 202 -3.18 14.04 -22.09
N THR A 203 -1.88 13.94 -22.37
CA THR A 203 -0.82 14.54 -21.54
C THR A 203 -0.42 15.95 -21.98
N GLY A 204 -0.72 16.33 -23.23
CA GLY A 204 -0.25 17.57 -23.84
C GLY A 204 1.22 17.53 -24.30
N ILE A 205 1.91 16.39 -24.13
CA ILE A 205 3.27 16.19 -24.64
C ILE A 205 3.19 16.05 -26.16
N SER A 206 4.08 16.73 -26.90
CA SER A 206 4.07 16.60 -28.36
C SER A 206 4.44 15.16 -28.77
N PRO A 207 3.87 14.61 -29.87
CA PRO A 207 4.23 13.28 -30.33
C PRO A 207 5.74 13.11 -30.61
N THR A 208 6.41 14.19 -31.03
CA THR A 208 7.86 14.19 -31.28
C THR A 208 8.65 14.07 -29.98
N ASP A 209 8.29 14.84 -28.95
CA ASP A 209 8.96 14.78 -27.65
C ASP A 209 8.68 13.45 -26.95
N PHE A 210 7.44 12.96 -27.03
CA PHE A 210 7.06 11.67 -26.48
C PHE A 210 7.86 10.52 -27.12
N ALA A 211 7.98 10.51 -28.46
CA ALA A 211 8.79 9.52 -29.17
C ALA A 211 10.28 9.63 -28.81
N ALA A 212 10.81 10.84 -28.66
CA ALA A 212 12.20 11.05 -28.25
C ALA A 212 12.48 10.52 -26.83
N LEU A 213 11.55 10.73 -25.90
CA LEU A 213 11.62 10.23 -24.51
C LEU A 213 11.54 8.70 -24.42
N ASN A 214 10.92 8.06 -25.41
CA ASN A 214 10.62 6.63 -25.43
C ASN A 214 11.28 5.90 -26.61
N LYS A 215 12.40 6.44 -27.11
CA LYS A 215 13.11 5.90 -28.30
C LYS A 215 13.61 4.46 -28.14
N ASP A 216 13.74 4.01 -26.91
CA ASP A 216 14.18 2.66 -26.53
C ASP A 216 13.00 1.68 -26.47
N VAL A 217 11.77 2.17 -26.63
CA VAL A 217 10.55 1.38 -26.66
C VAL A 217 10.02 1.34 -28.09
N THR A 218 9.90 0.14 -28.65
CA THR A 218 9.20 -0.04 -29.93
C THR A 218 7.70 0.02 -29.70
N LEU A 219 7.17 1.23 -29.67
CA LEU A 219 5.75 1.49 -29.70
C LEU A 219 5.32 1.36 -31.16
N GLY A 220 4.61 0.28 -31.47
CA GLY A 220 4.20 0.01 -32.85
C GLY A 220 3.44 1.21 -33.43
N GLU A 221 3.89 1.73 -34.58
CA GLU A 221 3.09 2.63 -35.42
C GLU A 221 1.87 1.91 -36.04
N ALA A 222 1.79 0.59 -35.85
CA ALA A 222 0.75 -0.25 -36.41
C ALA A 222 -0.58 -0.07 -35.66
N GLU A 223 -1.62 0.17 -36.45
CA GLU A 223 -3.04 0.10 -36.10
C GLU A 223 -3.34 -1.03 -35.08
N GLY A 224 -3.34 -0.69 -33.79
CA GLY A 224 -4.29 -1.26 -32.84
C GLY A 224 -3.85 -2.36 -31.86
N PHE A 225 -2.57 -2.74 -31.72
CA PHE A 225 -2.23 -3.70 -30.66
C PHE A 225 -0.80 -3.63 -30.14
N ILE A 226 -0.65 -3.34 -28.83
CA ILE A 226 0.56 -3.68 -28.06
C ILE A 226 0.25 -4.98 -27.32
N PRO A 227 0.92 -6.11 -27.65
CA PRO A 227 0.48 -7.45 -27.24
C PRO A 227 0.30 -7.67 -25.77
N ASP A 228 1.03 -6.95 -24.92
CA ASP A 228 0.77 -6.90 -23.48
C ASP A 228 1.34 -5.58 -22.98
N GLY A 229 0.50 -4.55 -22.84
CA GLY A 229 0.88 -3.23 -22.28
C GLY A 229 1.46 -3.31 -20.85
N MET A 230 1.42 -4.50 -20.25
CA MET A 230 1.93 -4.82 -18.92
C MET A 230 3.46 -4.90 -18.85
N ASP A 231 4.15 -5.32 -19.91
CA ASP A 231 5.63 -5.38 -19.92
C ASP A 231 6.27 -4.09 -20.44
N LEU A 232 5.44 -3.20 -20.98
CA LEU A 232 5.86 -1.98 -21.62
C LEU A 232 5.88 -0.84 -20.61
N GLN A 233 7.05 -0.22 -20.41
CA GLN A 233 7.16 0.98 -19.59
C GLN A 233 7.56 2.19 -20.40
N ILE A 234 6.83 3.28 -20.21
CA ILE A 234 7.03 4.55 -20.89
C ILE A 234 7.39 5.66 -19.91
N THR A 235 8.13 6.63 -20.42
CA THR A 235 8.45 7.89 -19.77
C THR A 235 7.37 8.92 -20.10
N VAL A 236 6.71 9.43 -19.07
CA VAL A 236 5.68 10.48 -19.18
C VAL A 236 5.92 11.56 -18.12
N PRO A 237 6.72 12.61 -18.41
CA PRO A 237 7.06 13.63 -17.42
C PRO A 237 5.83 14.37 -16.88
N GLY A 238 5.75 14.55 -15.56
CA GLY A 238 4.61 15.20 -14.89
C GLY A 238 3.42 14.27 -14.65
N PHE A 239 3.57 12.97 -14.90
CA PHE A 239 2.53 11.97 -14.69
C PHE A 239 3.07 10.74 -13.95
N ARG A 240 2.16 10.07 -13.25
CA ARG A 240 2.36 8.76 -12.64
C ARG A 240 1.26 7.80 -13.04
N ALA A 241 1.53 6.51 -12.89
CA ALA A 241 0.52 5.49 -13.07
C ALA A 241 -0.33 5.35 -11.80
N HIS A 242 -1.63 5.22 -11.99
CA HIS A 242 -2.60 4.73 -11.00
C HIS A 242 -3.14 3.40 -11.50
N ARG A 243 -3.21 2.39 -10.61
CA ARG A 243 -3.83 1.12 -10.95
C ARG A 243 -5.29 1.15 -10.56
N ILE A 244 -6.18 0.90 -11.50
CA ILE A 244 -7.61 0.82 -11.18
C ILE A 244 -7.84 -0.43 -10.33
N LEU A 245 -8.41 -0.23 -9.15
CA LEU A 245 -8.69 -1.32 -8.23
C LEU A 245 -9.95 -2.08 -8.65
N GLY A 246 -9.89 -3.41 -8.58
CA GLY A 246 -11.04 -4.31 -8.67
C GLY A 246 -11.28 -4.96 -7.31
N LEU A 247 -12.51 -4.93 -6.83
CA LEU A 247 -12.93 -5.59 -5.60
C LEU A 247 -13.36 -7.04 -5.89
N PRO A 248 -13.26 -7.96 -4.91
CA PRO A 248 -13.62 -9.36 -5.08
C PRO A 248 -15.09 -9.60 -5.48
N ASP A 249 -15.97 -8.63 -5.22
CA ASP A 249 -17.39 -8.66 -5.60
C ASP A 249 -17.63 -8.21 -7.05
N GLY A 250 -16.56 -7.91 -7.79
CA GLY A 250 -16.61 -7.45 -9.17
C GLY A 250 -16.86 -5.96 -9.32
N SER A 251 -16.99 -5.20 -8.23
CA SER A 251 -17.05 -3.73 -8.30
C SER A 251 -15.66 -3.13 -8.50
N GLY A 252 -15.55 -2.11 -9.35
CA GLY A 252 -14.30 -1.40 -9.61
C GLY A 252 -14.25 -0.06 -8.87
N GLU A 253 -13.05 0.51 -8.78
CA GLU A 253 -12.85 1.88 -8.34
C GLU A 253 -13.51 2.89 -9.31
N SER A 254 -14.17 3.91 -8.78
CA SER A 254 -14.80 4.97 -9.59
C SER A 254 -13.81 6.11 -9.90
N TRP A 255 -14.08 6.89 -10.95
CA TRP A 255 -13.29 8.07 -11.28
C TRP A 255 -13.19 9.07 -10.12
N GLU A 256 -14.25 9.24 -9.33
CA GLU A 256 -14.28 10.12 -8.16
C GLU A 256 -13.34 9.63 -7.05
N GLN A 257 -13.24 8.32 -6.86
CA GLN A 257 -12.32 7.72 -5.89
C GLN A 257 -10.88 7.93 -6.33
N ILE A 258 -10.56 7.64 -7.59
CA ILE A 258 -9.24 7.88 -8.19
C ILE A 258 -8.86 9.36 -8.08
N ALA A 259 -9.77 10.27 -8.44
CA ALA A 259 -9.52 11.71 -8.37
C ALA A 259 -9.17 12.17 -6.95
N ARG A 260 -9.95 11.72 -5.96
CA ARG A 260 -9.75 12.06 -4.55
C ARG A 260 -8.42 11.54 -4.00
N GLN A 261 -8.08 10.27 -4.28
CA GLN A 261 -6.83 9.67 -3.83
C GLN A 261 -5.61 10.38 -4.41
N ASN A 262 -5.76 10.95 -5.60
CA ASN A 262 -4.67 11.56 -6.35
C ASN A 262 -4.70 13.09 -6.32
N GLY A 263 -5.59 13.72 -5.54
CA GLY A 263 -5.65 15.17 -5.40
C GLY A 263 -5.97 15.92 -6.70
N THR A 264 -6.74 15.31 -7.60
CA THR A 264 -7.10 15.85 -8.91
C THR A 264 -8.62 15.86 -9.12
N THR A 265 -9.10 16.21 -10.32
CA THR A 265 -10.53 16.20 -10.68
C THR A 265 -10.86 15.07 -11.65
N VAL A 266 -12.12 14.63 -11.66
CA VAL A 266 -12.62 13.64 -12.64
C VAL A 266 -12.45 14.13 -14.07
N ASP A 267 -12.73 15.41 -14.32
CA ASP A 267 -12.58 16.01 -15.65
C ASP A 267 -11.13 15.95 -16.14
N GLU A 268 -10.16 16.22 -15.25
CA GLU A 268 -8.74 16.15 -15.58
C GLU A 268 -8.31 14.70 -15.85
N LEU A 269 -8.77 13.75 -15.03
CA LEU A 269 -8.50 12.31 -15.25
C LEU A 269 -9.05 11.82 -16.59
N LYS A 270 -10.29 12.19 -16.92
CA LYS A 270 -10.91 11.83 -18.21
C LYS A 270 -10.25 12.53 -19.38
N ARG A 271 -9.85 13.79 -19.25
CA ARG A 271 -9.09 14.50 -20.29
C ARG A 271 -7.78 13.76 -20.62
N ILE A 272 -7.10 13.23 -19.61
CA ILE A 272 -5.84 12.50 -19.76
C ILE A 272 -6.06 11.09 -20.33
N ASN A 273 -7.04 10.36 -19.79
CA ASN A 273 -7.21 8.92 -20.04
C ASN A 273 -8.38 8.58 -20.97
N ASP A 274 -9.13 9.56 -21.42
CA ASP A 274 -10.18 9.39 -22.42
C ASP A 274 -10.29 10.63 -23.33
N PRO A 275 -9.18 11.04 -23.98
CA PRO A 275 -9.17 12.23 -24.84
C PRO A 275 -10.12 12.14 -26.04
N ASP A 276 -10.60 10.94 -26.38
CA ASP A 276 -11.47 10.68 -27.53
C ASP A 276 -12.92 10.33 -27.12
N GLY A 277 -13.22 10.21 -25.81
CA GLY A 277 -14.57 9.89 -25.31
C GLY A 277 -15.04 8.47 -25.62
N ASP A 278 -14.13 7.52 -25.77
CA ASP A 278 -14.39 6.13 -26.21
C ASP A 278 -13.78 5.10 -25.24
N LEU A 279 -13.31 5.52 -24.08
CA LEU A 279 -12.84 4.60 -23.06
C LEU A 279 -14.02 3.82 -22.47
N SER A 280 -13.84 2.52 -22.22
CA SER A 280 -14.82 1.75 -21.43
C SER A 280 -15.05 2.41 -20.06
N PRO A 281 -16.24 2.20 -19.46
CA PRO A 281 -16.48 2.57 -18.07
C PRO A 281 -15.33 2.11 -17.17
N VAL A 282 -14.94 2.93 -16.20
CA VAL A 282 -13.77 2.66 -15.34
C VAL A 282 -13.93 1.37 -14.55
N GLU A 283 -15.18 0.99 -14.27
CA GLU A 283 -15.58 -0.23 -13.59
C GLU A 283 -15.21 -1.48 -14.40
N ASP A 284 -15.10 -1.37 -15.73
CA ASP A 284 -14.68 -2.45 -16.64
C ASP A 284 -13.16 -2.48 -16.84
N LEU A 285 -12.43 -1.47 -16.36
CA LEU A 285 -10.99 -1.31 -16.51
C LEU A 285 -10.23 -1.81 -15.27
N GLN A 286 -10.80 -2.76 -14.54
CA GLN A 286 -10.16 -3.30 -13.33
C GLN A 286 -8.78 -3.87 -13.64
N LEU A 287 -7.84 -3.55 -12.76
CA LEU A 287 -6.42 -3.91 -12.84
C LEU A 287 -5.64 -3.23 -13.97
N GLU A 288 -6.30 -2.39 -14.76
CA GLU A 288 -5.66 -1.59 -15.79
C GLU A 288 -4.98 -0.35 -15.22
N TRP A 289 -4.07 0.19 -16.01
CA TRP A 289 -3.28 1.37 -15.70
C TRP A 289 -3.90 2.63 -16.31
N VAL A 290 -3.97 3.70 -15.53
CA VAL A 290 -4.30 5.05 -15.99
C VAL A 290 -3.21 6.03 -15.57
N LEU A 291 -3.06 7.12 -16.31
CA LEU A 291 -2.14 8.20 -15.98
C LEU A 291 -2.84 9.22 -15.08
N VAL A 292 -2.16 9.66 -14.02
CA VAL A 292 -2.61 10.75 -13.15
C VAL A 292 -1.50 11.79 -13.04
N PRO A 293 -1.81 13.09 -12.91
CA PRO A 293 -0.78 14.12 -12.73
C PRO A 293 0.08 13.85 -11.49
N ASP A 294 1.39 14.12 -11.60
CA ASP A 294 2.26 14.28 -10.44
C ASP A 294 1.96 15.67 -9.84
N ALA A 295 1.42 15.68 -8.61
CA ALA A 295 1.17 16.90 -7.83
C ALA A 295 2.40 17.34 -7.02
#